data_AF-A0A7Y3ME12-F1
#
_entry.id   AF-A0A7Y3ME12-F1
#
_cell.length_a   1.000
_cell.length_b   1.000
_cell.length_c   1.000
_cell.angle_alpha   90.00
_cell.angle_beta   90.00
_cell.angle_gamma   90.00
#
_symmetry.space_group_name_H-M   'P 1'
#
loop_
_entity.id
_entity.type
_entity.pdbx_description
1 polymer ?
#
loop_
_entity_poly.entity_id
_entity_poly.type
_entity_poly.pdbx_seq_one_letter_code
_entity_poly.pdbx_strand_id
1 'polypeptide(L)' 'MDRQQFESLAKAGHNRIPVWRAVLADLDTPLSVYLKLADGPDSFLFESVEGGETWGRYSIIGLPCRRRYTVQG' A
#
# COMPACT_ATOMS: atom_id res chain seq x y z
N MET A 1 -2.79 -9.26 11.78
CA MET A 1 -1.52 -9.97 12.09
C MET A 1 -1.21 -9.72 13.55
N ASP A 2 -1.19 -10.76 14.37
CA ASP A 2 -0.72 -10.64 15.75
C ASP A 2 0.77 -11.03 15.86
N ARG A 3 1.34 -10.80 17.03
CA ARG A 3 2.76 -11.04 17.30
C ARG A 3 3.14 -12.52 17.15
N GLN A 4 2.28 -13.43 17.62
CA GLN A 4 2.57 -14.85 17.60
C GLN A 4 2.62 -15.39 16.16
N GLN A 5 1.67 -14.94 15.33
CA GLN A 5 1.63 -15.27 13.91
C GLN A 5 2.86 -14.74 13.17
N PHE A 6 3.29 -13.51 13.46
CA PHE A 6 4.52 -12.95 12.89
C PHE A 6 5.77 -13.77 13.28
N GLU A 7 5.93 -14.09 14.56
CA GLU A 7 7.07 -14.86 15.06
C GLU A 7 7.12 -16.28 14.45
N SER A 8 5.97 -16.91 14.25
CA SER A 8 5.86 -18.20 13.57
C SER A 8 6.36 -18.12 12.11
N LEU A 9 5.90 -17.12 11.36
CA LEU A 9 6.33 -16.90 9.97
C LEU A 9 7.84 -16.59 9.86
N ALA A 10 8.36 -15.83 10.82
CA ALA A 10 9.80 -15.55 10.87
C ALA A 10 10.62 -16.82 11.14
N LYS A 11 10.19 -17.68 12.07
CA LYS A 11 10.83 -18.98 12.35
C LYS A 11 10.76 -19.94 11.17
N ALA A 12 9.72 -19.84 10.35
CA ALA A 12 9.59 -20.60 9.09
C ALA A 12 10.54 -20.10 7.97
N GLY A 13 11.34 -19.05 8.22
CA GLY A 13 12.35 -18.56 7.29
C GLY A 13 11.87 -17.46 6.33
N HIS A 14 10.66 -16.92 6.50
CA HIS A 14 10.19 -15.81 5.67
C HIS A 14 10.90 -14.51 6.02
N ASN A 15 11.48 -13.84 5.01
CA ASN A 15 12.24 -12.58 5.18
C ASN A 15 11.43 -11.31 4.85
N ARG A 16 10.17 -11.45 4.41
CA ARG A 16 9.23 -10.36 4.11
C ARG A 16 7.83 -10.75 4.57
N ILE A 17 7.42 -10.23 5.72
CA ILE A 17 6.13 -10.56 6.34
C ILE A 17 5.31 -9.26 6.47
N PRO A 18 4.16 -9.13 5.77
CA PRO A 18 3.34 -7.95 5.87
C PRO A 18 2.62 -7.89 7.22
N VAL A 19 2.73 -6.76 7.90
CA VAL A 19 1.91 -6.43 9.07
C VAL A 19 0.86 -5.43 8.62
N TRP A 20 -0.40 -5.75 8.88
CA TRP A 20 -1.53 -4.98 8.38
C TRP A 20 -2.65 -4.91 9.40
N ARG A 21 -3.50 -3.90 9.24
CA ARG A 21 -4.79 -3.76 9.91
C ARG A 21 -5.81 -3.21 8.91
N ALA A 22 -7.07 -3.57 9.11
CA ALA A 22 -8.18 -2.88 8.45
C ALA A 22 -8.62 -1.68 9.31
N VAL A 23 -9.05 -0.61 8.65
CA VAL A 23 -9.64 0.57 9.27
C VAL A 23 -10.90 0.94 8.49
N LEU A 24 -11.90 1.50 9.17
CA LEU A 24 -13.07 2.07 8.51
C LEU A 24 -12.67 3.40 7.87
N ALA A 25 -13.09 3.59 6.62
CA ALA A 25 -12.72 4.74 5.81
C ALA A 25 -13.90 5.14 4.89
N ASP A 26 -15.13 4.96 5.36
CA ASP A 26 -16.35 5.04 4.55
C ASP A 26 -16.63 6.44 3.98
N LEU A 27 -16.00 7.47 4.56
CA LEU A 27 -16.09 8.87 4.12
C LEU A 27 -14.90 9.30 3.26
N ASP A 28 -13.95 8.39 3.03
CA ASP A 28 -12.74 8.66 2.30
C ASP A 28 -12.79 8.00 0.91
N THR A 29 -12.38 8.76 -0.10
CA THR A 29 -12.09 8.23 -1.43
C THR A 29 -10.60 7.87 -1.50
N PRO A 30 -10.17 7.01 -2.43
CA PRO A 30 -8.74 6.72 -2.60
C PRO A 30 -7.88 7.99 -2.74
N LEU A 31 -8.36 8.98 -3.48
CA LEU A 31 -7.68 10.27 -3.63
C LEU A 31 -7.61 11.04 -2.31
N SER A 32 -8.69 11.09 -1.51
CA SER A 32 -8.64 11.79 -0.21
C SER A 32 -7.68 11.10 0.76
N VAL A 33 -7.62 9.77 0.77
CA VAL A 33 -6.63 9.01 1.56
C VAL A 33 -5.21 9.32 1.08
N TYR A 34 -4.97 9.31 -0.23
CA TYR A 34 -3.66 9.62 -0.79
C TYR A 34 -3.18 11.00 -0.32
N LEU A 35 -4.01 12.03 -0.47
CA LEU A 35 -3.67 13.40 -0.03
C LEU A 35 -3.43 13.51 1.48
N LYS A 36 -4.08 12.69 2.30
CA LYS A 36 -3.88 12.66 3.76
C LYS A 36 -2.58 11.96 4.18
N LEU A 37 -2.10 10.97 3.42
CA LEU A 37 -1.00 10.09 3.83
C LEU A 37 0.29 10.28 3.04
N ALA A 38 0.21 10.70 1.78
CA ALA A 38 1.34 10.82 0.88
C ALA A 38 2.10 12.15 1.12
N ASP A 39 2.83 12.22 2.22
CA ASP A 39 3.65 13.38 2.60
C ASP A 39 5.12 13.15 2.22
N GLY A 40 5.43 13.23 0.93
CA GLY A 40 6.81 13.17 0.45
C GLY A 40 6.96 12.66 -0.99
N PRO A 41 8.18 12.75 -1.51
CA PRO A 41 8.49 12.31 -2.87
C PRO A 41 8.36 10.78 -2.96
N ASP A 42 8.21 10.27 -4.19
CA ASP A 42 8.21 8.83 -4.49
C ASP A 42 6.96 8.08 -4.00
N SER A 43 5.98 8.82 -3.50
CA SER A 43 4.64 8.30 -3.25
C SER A 43 3.88 8.12 -4.56
N PHE A 44 2.90 7.23 -4.57
CA PHE A 44 2.05 6.99 -5.74
C PHE A 44 0.63 6.59 -5.35
N LEU A 45 -0.30 6.83 -6.27
CA LEU A 45 -1.66 6.32 -6.25
C LEU A 45 -1.89 5.57 -7.56
N PHE A 46 -2.21 4.28 -7.48
CA PHE A 46 -2.66 3.48 -8.61
C PHE A 46 -4.15 3.19 -8.46
N GLU A 47 -4.90 3.52 -9.51
CA GLU A 47 -6.32 3.24 -9.62
C GLU A 47 -6.55 2.43 -10.90
N SER A 48 -7.37 1.38 -10.80
CA SER A 48 -7.77 0.58 -11.96
C SER A 48 -9.11 1.08 -12.49
N VAL A 49 -9.25 1.12 -13.81
CA VAL A 49 -10.53 1.37 -14.48
C VAL A 49 -10.79 0.19 -15.41
N GLU A 50 -11.87 -0.53 -15.18
CA GLU A 50 -12.32 -1.61 -16.07
C GLU A 50 -13.41 -1.09 -17.00
N GLY A 51 -13.21 -1.23 -18.31
CA GLY A 51 -14.23 -0.91 -19.33
C GLY A 51 -14.58 0.58 -19.45
N GLY A 52 -13.80 1.50 -18.89
CA GLY A 52 -13.98 2.95 -19.01
C GLY A 52 -15.01 3.57 -18.06
N GLU A 53 -15.93 2.77 -17.49
CA GLU A 53 -17.02 3.28 -16.66
C GLU A 53 -17.04 2.70 -15.23
N THR A 54 -16.37 1.57 -14.98
CA THR A 54 -16.35 0.94 -13.65
C THR A 54 -14.98 1.11 -13.01
N TRP A 55 -14.95 1.78 -11.85
CA TRP A 55 -13.74 1.80 -11.02
C TRP A 55 -13.43 0.39 -10.52
N GLY A 56 -12.16 -0.01 -10.61
CA GLY A 56 -11.70 -1.28 -10.13
C GLY A 56 -11.94 -1.43 -8.62
N ARG A 57 -12.03 -2.68 -8.16
CA ARG A 57 -12.37 -3.00 -6.77
C ARG A 57 -11.38 -2.44 -5.73
N TYR A 58 -10.16 -2.10 -6.15
CA TYR A 58 -9.08 -1.65 -5.27
C TYR A 58 -8.26 -0.52 -5.89
N SER A 59 -7.91 0.45 -5.06
CA SER A 59 -6.83 1.41 -5.32
C SER A 59 -5.62 1.08 -4.43
N ILE A 60 -4.41 1.33 -4.92
CA ILE A 60 -3.15 1.05 -4.20
C ILE A 60 -2.42 2.37 -3.97
N ILE A 61 -2.15 2.69 -2.71
CA ILE A 61 -1.36 3.85 -2.32
C ILE A 61 0.02 3.39 -1.86
N GLY A 62 1.06 3.90 -2.53
CA GLY A 62 2.44 3.81 -2.08
C GLY A 62 2.83 5.07 -1.32
N LEU A 63 3.28 4.91 -0.08
CA LEU A 63 3.84 5.99 0.72
C LEU A 63 5.32 6.21 0.37
N PRO A 64 5.92 7.36 0.75
CA PRO A 64 7.33 7.64 0.51
C PRO A 64 8.23 6.47 0.92
N CYS A 65 9.10 6.05 0.01
CA CYS A 65 9.96 4.89 0.21
C CYS A 65 11.34 5.29 0.72
N ARG A 66 11.99 4.43 1.51
CA ARG A 66 13.36 4.67 2.00
C ARG A 66 14.44 4.37 0.96
N ARG A 67 14.11 3.61 -0.08
CA ARG A 67 15.06 3.16 -1.10
C ARG A 67 14.41 3.23 -2.48
N ARG A 68 14.99 4.04 -3.35
CA ARG A 68 14.70 4.11 -4.78
C ARG A 68 15.90 3.57 -5.54
N TYR A 69 15.65 2.79 -6.59
CA TYR A 69 16.65 2.40 -7.57
C TYR A 69 16.37 3.11 -8.88
N THR A 70 17.39 3.73 -9.48
CA THR A 70 17.31 4.44 -10.76
C THR A 70 18.53 4.07 -11.59
N VAL A 71 18.32 3.81 -12.88
CA VAL A 71 19.37 3.53 -13.85
C VAL A 71 19.29 4.60 -14.92
N GLN A 72 20.43 5.22 -15.24
CA GLN A 72 20.57 6.21 -16.30
C GLN A 72 21.64 5.69 -17.28
N GLY A 73 21.37 5.83 -18.58
CA GLY A 73 22.26 5.41 -19.66
C GLY A 73 23.28 6.48 -20.02
#